data_AF-G0RX53-F1
#
_entry.id   AF-G0RX53-F1
#
_cell.length_a   1.000
_cell.length_b   1.000
_cell.length_c   1.000
_cell.angle_alpha   90.00
_cell.angle_beta   90.00
_cell.angle_gamma   90.00
#
_symmetry.space_group_name_H-M   'P 1'
#
loop_
_entity.id
_entity.type
_entity.pdbx_description
1 polymer ?
#
loop_
_entity_poly.entity_id
_entity_poly.type
_entity_poly.pdbx_seq_one_letter_code
_entity_poly.pdbx_strand_id
1 'polypeptide(L)'
;MRSLLSLLLLIVPSVLVSAADYHEQLNLRPLPLSALLASFNFRANTSLADFEAHNFRLFPRSLGQILQYAGTRELHLRFTLGRWDAESWGTRPWDGTREGGTGVELWAWLDAETDEEADEKWLTLTNALSGLFCASLNFIDGTRTIRPVLSFQPEGDHPNSTLQSTRLLHGVLPHEVVCTENLTPFLKMLPCKGKAGIASLLDGHKLFDASFQSMAIDVRPICPSEGECVLQLEQTVDMVLDVDRSKRPHDNPIPRPPPGHDLICDTTKPYHQPGDACYPVDHLRGQDWTLSQIFGRTMKGTCPLTDAEVPPVCVHIPPTRDIFASEGAHEIKYSDNDSMRCYQINQDQEFTLILTNAESTADGEARPLGIVKPETPVLYAERSFTGHGQEHGGMQAILTNPGDDPVEFVYMESLPWFMRVYLHTLSARISASSPNVNTSSADIIKEIYYRPALDRARGTQLELLVSIPPHCTVFLTYDFEKSILRYTEYPPDANRGFDVAAAVITTLEPKVMNIRTTSLLLYLPTPDFSMPYNVIIFTSTTIALAFGGLYNILVRRMVGANEVPRAAFKDKVLGFIEKLKKKRAAVSAAAASAGGSVRPAVSNTEAK
;
A
#
# COMPACT_ATOMS: atom_id res chain seq x y z
N MET A 1 36.37 -75.25 6.47
CA MET A 1 35.10 -74.84 5.85
C MET A 1 34.48 -73.75 6.70
N ARG A 2 34.01 -72.66 6.06
CA ARG A 2 33.43 -71.42 6.64
C ARG A 2 34.44 -70.36 7.09
N SER A 3 34.78 -69.45 6.19
CA SER A 3 34.68 -68.00 6.42
C SER A 3 34.99 -67.27 5.11
N LEU A 4 33.95 -66.94 4.35
CA LEU A 4 34.03 -66.19 3.10
C LEU A 4 32.71 -65.41 2.97
N LEU A 5 32.54 -64.40 3.80
CA LEU A 5 31.43 -63.43 3.72
C LEU A 5 31.67 -62.31 4.74
N SER A 6 32.30 -61.22 4.32
CA SER A 6 31.97 -59.86 4.79
C SER A 6 32.86 -58.86 4.04
N LEU A 7 32.42 -58.44 2.85
CA LEU A 7 32.84 -57.18 2.26
C LEU A 7 31.67 -56.65 1.45
N LEU A 8 30.70 -56.04 2.14
CA LEU A 8 29.61 -55.31 1.51
C LEU A 8 29.49 -53.93 2.18
N LEU A 9 29.73 -52.91 1.37
CA LEU A 9 29.30 -51.51 1.41
C LEU A 9 28.80 -50.94 2.76
N LEU A 10 29.51 -49.92 3.24
CA LEU A 10 28.93 -48.77 3.94
C LEU A 10 29.62 -47.50 3.40
N ILE A 11 29.18 -47.06 2.22
CA ILE A 11 29.36 -45.67 1.79
C ILE A 11 28.30 -44.89 2.57
N VAL A 12 28.71 -44.25 3.65
CA VAL A 12 27.91 -43.24 4.35
C VAL A 12 27.84 -42.04 3.41
N PRO A 13 26.66 -41.61 2.92
CA PRO A 13 26.56 -40.30 2.30
C PRO A 13 26.71 -39.29 3.44
N SER A 14 27.86 -38.63 3.49
CA SER A 14 28.01 -37.38 4.23
C SER A 14 26.96 -36.42 3.67
N VAL A 15 25.90 -36.22 4.44
CA VAL A 15 24.92 -35.16 4.21
C VAL A 15 25.69 -33.86 4.32
N LEU A 16 26.06 -33.30 3.17
CA LEU A 16 26.40 -31.89 3.06
C LEU A 16 25.15 -31.15 3.51
N VAL A 17 25.20 -30.61 4.72
CA VAL A 17 24.25 -29.60 5.19
C VAL A 17 24.48 -28.40 4.28
N SER A 18 23.68 -28.32 3.22
CA SER A 18 23.50 -27.07 2.48
C SER A 18 22.87 -26.11 3.48
N ALA A 19 23.52 -24.98 3.75
CA ALA A 19 22.82 -23.84 4.34
C ALA A 19 21.53 -23.62 3.53
N ALA A 20 20.40 -23.42 4.20
CA ALA A 20 19.14 -23.33 3.49
C ALA A 20 19.08 -22.01 2.72
N ASP A 21 18.87 -22.10 1.42
CA ASP A 21 18.83 -20.94 0.52
C ASP A 21 17.51 -20.15 0.58
N TYR A 22 16.55 -20.59 1.41
CA TYR A 22 15.25 -19.95 1.62
C TYR A 22 14.91 -19.86 3.10
N HIS A 23 14.36 -18.72 3.50
CA HIS A 23 13.79 -18.55 4.84
C HIS A 23 12.50 -17.75 4.82
N GLU A 24 11.67 -17.99 5.83
CA GLU A 24 10.43 -17.26 6.08
C GLU A 24 10.28 -16.95 7.57
N GLN A 25 9.93 -15.71 7.90
CA GLN A 25 9.72 -15.28 9.28
C GLN A 25 8.54 -14.31 9.40
N LEU A 26 7.69 -14.51 10.39
CA LEU A 26 6.59 -13.63 10.77
C LEU A 26 6.87 -13.02 12.14
N ASN A 27 7.00 -11.70 12.17
CA ASN A 27 7.14 -10.92 13.40
C ASN A 27 5.81 -10.25 13.75
N LEU A 28 5.26 -10.57 14.92
CA LEU A 28 4.04 -9.98 15.45
C LEU A 28 4.37 -9.02 16.60
N ARG A 29 3.85 -7.80 16.54
CA ARG A 29 4.02 -6.80 17.60
C ARG A 29 2.68 -6.13 17.91
N PRO A 30 2.10 -6.36 19.10
CA PRO A 30 0.98 -5.57 19.57
C PRO A 30 1.35 -4.08 19.67
N LEU A 31 0.52 -3.23 19.09
CA LEU A 31 0.65 -1.78 19.08
C LEU A 31 -0.45 -1.14 19.94
N PRO A 32 -0.31 0.14 20.32
CA PRO A 32 -1.39 0.88 20.96
C PRO A 32 -2.68 0.89 20.12
N LEU A 33 -3.80 1.13 20.79
CA LEU A 33 -5.12 1.28 20.16
C LEU A 33 -5.65 0.01 19.44
N SER A 34 -5.54 -1.17 20.07
CA SER A 34 -6.00 -2.45 19.50
C SER A 34 -5.42 -2.78 18.13
N ALA A 35 -4.23 -2.26 17.83
CA ALA A 35 -3.52 -2.56 16.59
C ALA A 35 -2.52 -3.70 16.79
N LEU A 36 -2.30 -4.49 15.73
CA LEU A 36 -1.29 -5.54 15.67
C LEU A 36 -0.48 -5.35 14.39
N LEU A 37 0.81 -5.09 14.54
CA LEU A 37 1.75 -5.15 13.44
C LEU A 37 2.06 -6.61 13.14
N ALA A 38 1.87 -7.01 11.88
CA ALA A 38 2.34 -8.27 11.33
C ALA A 38 3.34 -7.96 10.21
N SER A 39 4.60 -8.37 10.41
CA SER A 39 5.70 -8.18 9.48
C SER A 39 6.16 -9.53 8.96
N PHE A 40 5.89 -9.80 7.69
CA PHE A 40 6.29 -11.02 6.99
C PHE A 40 7.58 -10.74 6.24
N ASN A 41 8.57 -11.63 6.38
CA ASN A 41 9.83 -11.58 5.65
C ASN A 41 10.07 -12.93 4.97
N PHE A 42 10.34 -12.88 3.67
CA PHE A 42 10.75 -14.04 2.88
C PHE A 42 12.06 -13.69 2.19
N ARG A 43 13.08 -14.53 2.30
CA ARG A 43 14.30 -14.37 1.49
C ARG A 43 14.62 -15.66 0.76
N ALA A 44 15.04 -15.49 -0.49
CA ALA A 44 15.53 -16.56 -1.35
C ALA A 44 16.87 -16.12 -1.95
N ASN A 45 17.88 -16.96 -1.83
CA ASN A 45 19.19 -16.75 -2.43
C ASN A 45 19.34 -17.64 -3.67
N THR A 46 20.06 -17.15 -4.67
CA THR A 46 20.50 -17.94 -5.84
C THR A 46 21.92 -17.55 -6.19
N SER A 47 22.76 -18.49 -6.62
CA SER A 47 24.10 -18.14 -7.11
C SER A 47 24.00 -17.26 -8.36
N LEU A 48 24.94 -16.33 -8.56
CA LEU A 48 24.99 -15.54 -9.79
C LEU A 48 25.22 -16.44 -11.02
N ALA A 49 26.03 -17.49 -10.89
CA ALA A 49 26.28 -18.44 -11.97
C ALA A 49 25.00 -19.17 -12.41
N ASP A 50 24.17 -19.62 -11.46
CA ASP A 50 22.87 -20.23 -11.76
C ASP A 50 21.91 -19.22 -12.37
N PHE A 51 21.91 -17.99 -11.86
CA PHE A 51 21.09 -16.92 -12.41
C PHE A 51 21.44 -16.67 -13.89
N GLU A 52 22.72 -16.47 -14.22
CA GLU A 52 23.22 -16.29 -15.60
C GLU A 52 22.94 -17.51 -16.48
N ALA A 53 23.06 -18.73 -15.93
CA ALA A 53 22.73 -19.97 -16.62
C ALA A 53 21.21 -20.21 -16.76
N HIS A 54 20.36 -19.30 -16.26
CA HIS A 54 18.90 -19.41 -16.26
C HIS A 54 18.36 -20.61 -15.43
N ASN A 55 19.12 -21.03 -14.42
CA ASN A 55 18.77 -22.09 -13.47
C ASN A 55 17.99 -21.51 -12.28
N PHE A 56 16.68 -21.39 -12.44
CA PHE A 56 15.79 -20.85 -11.41
C PHE A 56 15.26 -21.95 -10.47
N ARG A 57 15.87 -22.11 -9.28
CA ARG A 57 15.39 -23.05 -8.25
C ARG A 57 14.40 -22.39 -7.28
N LEU A 58 14.88 -21.43 -6.49
CA LEU A 58 14.07 -20.68 -5.51
C LEU A 58 13.72 -19.28 -6.00
N PHE A 59 14.56 -18.70 -6.86
CA PHE A 59 14.29 -17.42 -7.50
C PHE A 59 13.20 -17.58 -8.57
N PRO A 60 12.17 -16.72 -8.59
CA PRO A 60 11.07 -16.82 -9.54
C PRO A 60 11.53 -16.51 -10.98
N ARG A 61 11.41 -17.50 -11.87
CA ARG A 61 11.77 -17.38 -13.29
C ARG A 61 11.17 -16.14 -13.97
N SER A 62 9.89 -15.83 -13.68
CA SER A 62 9.19 -14.69 -14.30
C SER A 62 9.86 -13.37 -14.00
N LEU A 63 10.37 -13.18 -12.78
CA LEU A 63 11.12 -11.98 -12.41
C LEU A 63 12.54 -12.04 -12.98
N GLY A 64 13.23 -13.18 -12.86
CA GLY A 64 14.62 -13.32 -13.30
C GLY A 64 14.81 -13.00 -14.78
N GLN A 65 13.90 -13.49 -15.63
CA GLN A 65 13.91 -13.19 -17.06
C GLN A 65 13.71 -11.70 -17.37
N ILE A 66 12.87 -11.00 -16.58
CA ILE A 66 12.66 -9.55 -16.74
C ILE A 66 13.94 -8.80 -16.39
N LEU A 67 14.58 -9.14 -15.26
CA LEU A 67 15.80 -8.46 -14.81
C LEU A 67 16.95 -8.65 -15.79
N GLN A 68 17.14 -9.87 -16.30
CA GLN A 68 18.16 -10.16 -17.31
C GLN A 68 17.92 -9.41 -18.61
N TYR A 69 16.67 -9.39 -19.09
CA TYR A 69 16.31 -8.72 -20.34
C TYR A 69 16.45 -7.19 -20.24
N ALA A 70 16.06 -6.60 -19.10
CA ALA A 70 16.18 -5.17 -18.87
C ALA A 70 17.61 -4.74 -18.44
N GLY A 71 18.53 -5.66 -18.17
CA GLY A 71 19.86 -5.34 -17.66
C GLY A 71 19.83 -4.75 -16.24
N THR A 72 18.90 -5.19 -15.40
CA THR A 72 18.72 -4.70 -14.03
C THR A 72 19.60 -5.46 -13.07
N ARG A 73 20.51 -4.74 -12.39
CA ARG A 73 21.43 -5.31 -11.38
C ARG A 73 20.81 -5.33 -9.99
N GLU A 74 20.06 -4.29 -9.67
CA GLU A 74 19.36 -4.13 -8.40
C GLU A 74 18.00 -3.51 -8.64
N LEU A 75 16.97 -4.03 -7.97
CA LEU A 75 15.57 -3.66 -8.16
C LEU A 75 14.89 -3.52 -6.81
N HIS A 76 14.11 -2.45 -6.65
CA HIS A 76 13.27 -2.24 -5.49
C HIS A 76 11.90 -1.75 -5.93
N LEU A 77 10.88 -2.48 -5.51
CA LEU A 77 9.49 -2.18 -5.81
C LEU A 77 8.69 -2.16 -4.50
N ARG A 78 7.89 -1.12 -4.32
CA ARG A 78 7.05 -0.90 -3.15
C ARG A 78 5.61 -0.66 -3.57
N PHE A 79 4.69 -1.33 -2.89
CA PHE A 79 3.25 -1.07 -2.95
C PHE A 79 2.79 -0.70 -1.55
N THR A 80 2.39 0.54 -1.32
CA THR A 80 2.03 1.00 0.03
C THR A 80 0.67 1.69 0.04
N LEU A 81 -0.13 1.40 1.06
CA LEU A 81 -1.43 2.02 1.30
C LEU A 81 -1.61 2.32 2.80
N GLY A 82 -2.19 3.48 3.09
CA GLY A 82 -2.40 3.95 4.46
C GLY A 82 -1.28 4.88 4.94
N ARG A 83 -1.40 5.32 6.19
CA ARG A 83 -0.42 6.20 6.86
C ARG A 83 0.14 5.49 8.08
N TRP A 84 1.46 5.46 8.20
CA TRP A 84 2.11 5.06 9.45
C TRP A 84 1.93 6.16 10.51
N ASP A 85 1.31 5.82 11.63
CA ASP A 85 1.20 6.71 12.78
C ASP A 85 2.47 6.63 13.64
N ALA A 86 3.47 7.46 13.31
CA ALA A 86 4.74 7.47 14.00
C ALA A 86 4.64 7.96 15.46
N GLU A 87 3.60 8.72 15.82
CA GLU A 87 3.41 9.21 17.19
C GLU A 87 2.97 8.08 18.12
N SER A 88 2.01 7.25 17.66
CA SER A 88 1.48 6.14 18.45
C SER A 88 2.27 4.85 18.28
N TRP A 89 2.71 4.51 17.06
CA TRP A 89 3.37 3.24 16.75
C TRP A 89 4.89 3.30 16.81
N GLY A 90 5.46 4.51 16.91
CA GLY A 90 6.90 4.75 17.01
C GLY A 90 7.64 4.53 15.68
N THR A 91 8.87 4.04 15.78
CA THR A 91 9.73 3.71 14.64
C THR A 91 9.07 2.75 13.65
N ARG A 92 9.26 3.03 12.36
CA ARG A 92 8.75 2.21 11.24
C ARG A 92 9.44 0.84 11.21
N PRO A 93 8.78 -0.23 10.72
CA PRO A 93 9.42 -1.53 10.49
C PRO A 93 10.60 -1.38 9.53
N TRP A 94 11.66 -2.18 9.74
CA TRP A 94 12.86 -2.16 8.88
C TRP A 94 13.50 -0.78 8.72
N ASP A 95 13.34 0.09 9.72
CA ASP A 95 13.76 1.50 9.66
C ASP A 95 13.18 2.25 8.44
N GLY A 96 12.03 1.79 7.93
CA GLY A 96 11.32 2.33 6.77
C GLY A 96 11.96 2.02 5.41
N THR A 97 12.99 1.17 5.35
CA THR A 97 13.66 0.81 4.08
C THR A 97 12.80 -0.07 3.16
N ARG A 98 11.85 -0.79 3.75
CA ARG A 98 10.95 -1.73 3.06
C ARG A 98 9.56 -1.17 2.78
N GLU A 99 9.31 0.09 3.09
CA GLU A 99 8.05 0.76 2.75
C GLU A 99 8.28 1.85 1.69
N GLY A 100 7.22 2.18 0.95
CA GLY A 100 7.22 3.24 -0.04
C GLY A 100 6.27 4.36 0.29
N GLY A 101 6.21 5.36 -0.59
CA GLY A 101 5.10 6.32 -0.60
C GLY A 101 3.77 5.62 -0.91
N THR A 102 2.66 6.29 -0.62
CA THR A 102 1.32 5.82 -1.03
C THR A 102 1.30 5.55 -2.54
N GLY A 103 0.67 4.44 -2.93
CA GLY A 103 0.65 3.97 -4.31
C GLY A 103 1.85 3.06 -4.60
N VAL A 104 2.53 3.30 -5.72
CA VAL A 104 3.66 2.49 -6.17
C VAL A 104 4.93 3.32 -6.31
N GLU A 105 6.02 2.82 -5.76
CA GLU A 105 7.36 3.39 -5.86
C GLU A 105 8.32 2.32 -6.40
N LEU A 106 9.13 2.69 -7.39
CA LEU A 106 10.05 1.80 -8.09
C LEU A 106 11.39 2.51 -8.27
N TRP A 107 12.48 1.84 -7.92
CA TRP A 107 13.82 2.25 -8.34
C TRP A 107 14.68 1.06 -8.71
N ALA A 108 15.60 1.28 -9.62
CA ALA A 108 16.48 0.23 -10.12
C ALA A 108 17.83 0.80 -10.54
N TRP A 109 18.86 -0.03 -10.37
CA TRP A 109 20.19 0.19 -10.91
C TRP A 109 20.33 -0.62 -12.19
N LEU A 110 20.38 0.08 -13.32
CA LEU A 110 20.46 -0.50 -14.65
C LEU A 110 21.89 -0.44 -15.16
N ASP A 111 22.37 -1.54 -15.74
CA ASP A 111 23.66 -1.58 -16.43
C ASP A 111 23.50 -0.87 -17.78
N ALA A 112 24.02 0.35 -17.91
CA ALA A 112 23.91 1.19 -19.09
C ALA A 112 25.05 2.22 -19.14
N GLU A 113 25.76 2.29 -20.27
CA GLU A 113 26.88 3.22 -20.41
C GLU A 113 26.37 4.67 -20.54
N THR A 114 25.27 4.86 -21.26
CA THR A 114 24.64 6.17 -21.50
C THR A 114 23.28 6.31 -20.85
N ASP A 115 22.86 7.56 -20.69
CA ASP A 115 21.57 7.92 -20.12
C ASP A 115 20.39 7.50 -21.02
N GLU A 116 20.57 7.53 -22.34
CA GLU A 116 19.56 7.12 -23.31
C GLU A 116 19.33 5.60 -23.29
N GLU A 117 20.41 4.82 -23.20
CA GLU A 117 20.32 3.36 -23.05
C GLU A 117 19.60 2.99 -21.75
N ALA A 118 19.90 3.71 -20.67
CA ALA A 118 19.24 3.53 -19.38
C ALA A 118 17.73 3.81 -19.45
N ASP A 119 17.31 4.85 -20.19
CA ASP A 119 15.90 5.19 -20.37
C ASP A 119 15.14 4.12 -21.18
N GLU A 120 15.76 3.53 -22.22
CA GLU A 120 15.17 2.42 -22.99
C GLU A 120 15.02 1.14 -22.15
N LYS A 121 16.05 0.80 -21.37
CA LYS A 121 16.03 -0.32 -20.41
C LYS A 121 15.00 -0.10 -19.31
N TRP A 122 14.89 1.12 -18.80
CA TRP A 122 13.89 1.51 -17.81
C TRP A 122 12.47 1.34 -18.33
N LEU A 123 12.19 1.80 -19.55
CA LEU A 123 10.89 1.62 -20.19
C LEU A 123 10.56 0.13 -20.40
N THR A 124 11.56 -0.68 -20.73
CA THR A 124 11.40 -2.13 -20.86
C THR A 124 11.02 -2.76 -19.51
N LEU A 125 11.73 -2.38 -18.45
CA LEU A 125 11.49 -2.85 -17.08
C LEU A 125 10.09 -2.49 -16.58
N THR A 126 9.69 -1.21 -16.69
CA THR A 126 8.40 -0.72 -16.18
C THR A 126 7.22 -1.37 -16.91
N ASN A 127 7.31 -1.58 -18.23
CA ASN A 127 6.29 -2.30 -19.00
C ASN A 127 6.21 -3.79 -18.62
N ALA A 128 7.34 -4.46 -18.41
CA ALA A 128 7.36 -5.86 -18.03
C ALA A 128 6.80 -6.10 -16.61
N LEU A 129 7.19 -5.25 -15.65
CA LEU A 129 6.69 -5.30 -14.28
C LEU A 129 5.20 -4.92 -14.19
N SER A 130 4.73 -4.00 -15.03
CA SER A 130 3.31 -3.66 -15.17
C SER A 130 2.48 -4.91 -15.48
N GLY A 131 2.92 -5.73 -16.44
CA GLY A 131 2.27 -6.98 -16.79
C GLY A 131 2.33 -8.03 -15.66
N LEU A 132 3.45 -8.11 -14.92
CA LEU A 132 3.63 -9.09 -13.85
C LEU A 132 2.74 -8.81 -12.63
N PHE A 133 2.63 -7.54 -12.21
CA PHE A 133 1.88 -7.14 -11.03
C PHE A 133 0.45 -6.65 -11.31
N CYS A 134 0.03 -6.64 -12.59
CA CYS A 134 -1.24 -6.06 -13.02
C CYS A 134 -1.41 -4.60 -12.54
N ALA A 135 -0.29 -3.87 -12.48
CA ALA A 135 -0.23 -2.50 -12.00
C ALA A 135 0.10 -1.56 -13.16
N SER A 136 -0.29 -0.29 -13.06
CA SER A 136 -0.11 0.70 -14.13
C SER A 136 1.31 1.28 -14.21
N LEU A 137 2.33 0.48 -13.87
CA LEU A 137 3.75 0.85 -13.87
C LEU A 137 4.26 1.37 -15.22
N ASN A 138 3.61 0.99 -16.31
CA ASN A 138 3.89 1.50 -17.66
C ASN A 138 3.62 3.02 -17.81
N PHE A 139 2.89 3.65 -16.88
CA PHE A 139 2.74 5.10 -16.82
C PHE A 139 3.89 5.82 -16.11
N ILE A 140 4.93 5.10 -15.65
CA ILE A 140 6.19 5.70 -15.24
C ILE A 140 6.97 6.04 -16.52
N ASP A 141 6.70 7.23 -17.05
CA ASP A 141 7.38 7.79 -18.21
C ASP A 141 8.50 8.76 -17.79
N GLY A 142 9.14 9.43 -18.76
CA GLY A 142 10.16 10.45 -18.49
C GLY A 142 9.66 11.62 -17.63
N THR A 143 8.35 11.89 -17.60
CA THR A 143 7.78 12.97 -16.79
C THR A 143 7.70 12.63 -15.31
N ARG A 144 7.70 11.34 -14.97
CA ARG A 144 7.62 10.79 -13.61
C ARG A 144 8.89 10.06 -13.17
N THR A 145 9.92 10.07 -14.01
CA THR A 145 11.21 9.45 -13.73
C THR A 145 12.22 10.50 -13.33
N ILE A 146 12.91 10.27 -12.22
CA ILE A 146 14.01 11.10 -11.71
C ILE A 146 15.28 10.26 -11.54
N ARG A 147 16.41 10.93 -11.33
CA ARG A 147 17.71 10.27 -11.10
C ARG A 147 18.35 10.85 -9.84
N PRO A 148 17.92 10.36 -8.65
CA PRO A 148 18.43 10.81 -7.36
C PRO A 148 19.95 10.70 -7.29
N VAL A 149 20.59 11.62 -6.57
CA VAL A 149 22.05 11.64 -6.41
C VAL A 149 22.46 11.16 -5.01
N LEU A 150 21.70 11.54 -3.97
CA LEU A 150 22.05 11.28 -2.58
C LEU A 150 21.09 10.32 -1.89
N SER A 151 19.78 10.44 -2.14
CA SER A 151 18.76 9.73 -1.35
C SER A 151 18.78 8.20 -1.48
N PHE A 152 19.33 7.67 -2.56
CA PHE A 152 19.39 6.24 -2.79
C PHE A 152 20.83 5.83 -3.05
N GLN A 153 21.35 4.96 -2.18
CA GLN A 153 22.61 4.27 -2.37
C GLN A 153 22.30 2.81 -2.72
N PRO A 154 23.18 2.12 -3.47
CA PRO A 154 23.03 0.70 -3.71
C PRO A 154 22.99 -0.07 -2.38
N GLU A 155 21.99 -0.94 -2.18
CA GLU A 155 21.94 -1.82 -1.02
C GLU A 155 22.81 -3.08 -1.21
N GLY A 156 23.04 -3.49 -2.46
CA GLY A 156 23.83 -4.67 -2.80
C GLY A 156 25.33 -4.38 -2.95
N ASP A 157 26.11 -5.46 -3.01
CA ASP A 157 27.54 -5.41 -3.29
C ASP A 157 27.79 -5.26 -4.79
N HIS A 158 28.26 -4.09 -5.21
CA HIS A 158 28.61 -3.81 -6.61
C HIS A 158 30.10 -3.52 -6.75
N PRO A 159 30.81 -4.22 -7.64
CA PRO A 159 32.18 -3.86 -8.01
C PRO A 159 32.30 -2.39 -8.47
N ASN A 160 33.43 -1.74 -8.18
CA ASN A 160 33.66 -0.35 -8.60
C ASN A 160 33.55 -0.14 -10.12
N SER A 161 33.94 -1.14 -10.91
CA SER A 161 33.81 -1.08 -12.38
C SER A 161 32.36 -1.10 -12.84
N THR A 162 31.50 -1.88 -12.19
CA THR A 162 30.07 -1.95 -12.52
C THR A 162 29.33 -0.71 -12.04
N LEU A 163 29.73 -0.12 -10.90
CA LEU A 163 29.14 1.14 -10.43
C LEU A 163 29.31 2.29 -11.45
N GLN A 164 30.41 2.29 -12.21
CA GLN A 164 30.65 3.28 -13.27
C GLN A 164 29.73 3.10 -14.48
N SER A 165 29.33 1.87 -14.78
CA SER A 165 28.41 1.54 -15.88
C SER A 165 26.95 1.43 -15.42
N THR A 166 26.64 1.67 -14.15
CA THR A 166 25.26 1.61 -13.66
C THR A 166 24.62 2.99 -13.55
N ARG A 167 23.35 3.07 -13.92
CA ARG A 167 22.52 4.28 -13.81
C ARG A 167 21.32 3.99 -12.90
N LEU A 168 21.10 4.86 -11.92
CA LEU A 168 19.92 4.82 -11.06
C LEU A 168 18.75 5.57 -11.73
N LEU A 169 17.59 4.92 -11.78
CA LEU A 169 16.32 5.56 -12.08
C LEU A 169 15.32 5.27 -10.97
N HIS A 170 14.50 6.28 -10.66
CA HIS A 170 13.44 6.23 -9.67
C HIS A 170 12.16 6.80 -10.26
N GLY A 171 11.03 6.15 -10.00
CA GLY A 171 9.71 6.58 -10.44
C GLY A 171 8.62 6.24 -9.44
N VAL A 172 7.59 7.09 -9.40
CA VAL A 172 6.48 6.97 -8.43
C VAL A 172 5.14 7.18 -9.13
N LEU A 173 4.15 6.37 -8.75
CA LEU A 173 2.75 6.49 -9.12
C LEU A 173 1.91 6.61 -7.85
N PRO A 174 1.73 7.82 -7.31
CA PRO A 174 0.96 8.01 -6.08
C PRO A 174 -0.54 7.73 -6.24
N HIS A 175 -1.02 7.70 -7.47
CA HIS A 175 -2.42 7.40 -7.80
C HIS A 175 -2.71 5.89 -7.96
N GLU A 176 -1.67 5.06 -8.03
CA GLU A 176 -1.86 3.64 -8.29
C GLU A 176 -2.54 2.97 -7.09
N VAL A 177 -3.70 2.36 -7.33
CA VAL A 177 -4.44 1.65 -6.28
C VAL A 177 -3.78 0.30 -6.06
N VAL A 178 -3.41 -0.01 -4.82
CA VAL A 178 -2.90 -1.34 -4.48
C VAL A 178 -4.08 -2.29 -4.31
N CYS A 179 -4.15 -3.33 -5.15
CA CYS A 179 -5.29 -4.24 -5.24
C CYS A 179 -4.91 -5.70 -4.89
N THR A 180 -5.91 -6.55 -4.69
CA THR A 180 -5.73 -8.01 -4.43
C THR A 180 -5.00 -8.73 -5.57
N GLU A 181 -5.09 -8.18 -6.77
CA GLU A 181 -4.45 -8.62 -7.99
C GLU A 181 -2.93 -8.50 -7.91
N ASN A 182 -2.40 -7.60 -7.07
CA ASN A 182 -0.97 -7.41 -6.84
C ASN A 182 -0.41 -8.47 -5.86
N LEU A 183 -1.23 -8.93 -4.90
CA LEU A 183 -0.85 -9.96 -3.92
C LEU A 183 -0.72 -11.34 -4.59
N THR A 184 -1.55 -11.64 -5.59
CA THR A 184 -1.53 -12.93 -6.28
C THR A 184 -0.17 -13.26 -6.95
N PRO A 185 0.43 -12.39 -7.78
CA PRO A 185 1.77 -12.61 -8.33
C PRO A 185 2.85 -12.57 -7.24
N PHE A 186 2.71 -11.74 -6.21
CA PHE A 186 3.61 -11.74 -5.05
C PHE A 186 3.71 -13.13 -4.39
N LEU A 187 2.57 -13.74 -4.07
CA LEU A 187 2.52 -15.09 -3.51
C LEU A 187 3.01 -16.13 -4.52
N LYS A 188 2.72 -15.99 -5.81
CA LYS A 188 3.19 -16.97 -6.83
C LYS A 188 4.71 -17.04 -6.96
N MET A 189 5.43 -15.98 -6.57
CA MET A 189 6.89 -15.94 -6.58
C MET A 189 7.53 -16.69 -5.42
N LEU A 190 6.80 -16.90 -4.32
CA LEU A 190 7.30 -17.64 -3.17
C LEU A 190 7.39 -19.14 -3.49
N PRO A 191 8.41 -19.87 -3.01
CA PRO A 191 8.59 -21.31 -3.26
C PRO A 191 7.38 -22.15 -2.82
N CYS A 192 6.87 -21.90 -1.61
CA CYS A 192 5.65 -22.54 -1.05
C CYS A 192 4.35 -21.81 -1.45
N LYS A 193 4.47 -20.75 -2.25
CA LYS A 193 3.41 -19.88 -2.76
C LYS A 193 2.58 -19.21 -1.67
N GLY A 194 1.55 -19.92 -1.22
CA GLY A 194 0.65 -19.55 -0.12
C GLY A 194 -0.07 -20.77 0.43
N LYS A 195 0.52 -21.96 0.25
CA LYS A 195 -0.10 -23.25 0.62
C LYS A 195 0.40 -23.81 1.95
N ALA A 196 1.62 -23.46 2.32
CA ALA A 196 2.31 -23.90 3.53
C ALA A 196 3.13 -22.73 4.09
N GLY A 197 3.52 -22.84 5.36
CA GLY A 197 4.32 -21.82 6.02
C GLY A 197 3.53 -20.56 6.36
N ILE A 198 4.25 -19.49 6.71
CA ILE A 198 3.64 -18.21 7.10
C ILE A 198 2.86 -17.56 5.95
N ALA A 199 3.22 -17.86 4.69
CA ALA A 199 2.53 -17.37 3.51
C ALA A 199 1.06 -17.85 3.43
N SER A 200 0.68 -18.92 4.14
CA SER A 200 -0.71 -19.38 4.19
C SER A 200 -1.64 -18.45 4.98
N LEU A 201 -1.09 -17.57 5.82
CA LEU A 201 -1.83 -16.57 6.59
C LEU A 201 -2.18 -15.32 5.76
N LEU A 202 -1.48 -15.09 4.64
CA LEU A 202 -1.74 -13.94 3.77
C LEU A 202 -3.07 -14.12 3.05
N ASP A 203 -4.08 -13.34 3.45
CA ASP A 203 -5.37 -13.23 2.79
C ASP A 203 -5.59 -11.82 2.26
N GLY A 204 -6.09 -11.71 1.02
CA GLY A 204 -6.34 -10.42 0.39
C GLY A 204 -7.30 -9.55 1.19
N HIS A 205 -8.41 -10.09 1.68
CA HIS A 205 -9.38 -9.27 2.41
C HIS A 205 -8.81 -8.71 3.72
N LYS A 206 -7.99 -9.51 4.43
CA LYS A 206 -7.34 -9.07 5.68
C LYS A 206 -6.23 -8.04 5.42
N LEU A 207 -5.40 -8.27 4.39
CA LEU A 207 -4.34 -7.35 4.02
C LEU A 207 -4.91 -5.98 3.63
N PHE A 208 -5.85 -5.95 2.68
CA PHE A 208 -6.40 -4.69 2.15
C PHE A 208 -7.43 -4.01 3.08
N ASP A 209 -7.88 -4.69 4.13
CA ASP A 209 -8.63 -4.08 5.24
C ASP A 209 -7.69 -3.61 6.37
N ALA A 210 -6.37 -3.77 6.27
CA ALA A 210 -5.43 -3.24 7.26
C ALA A 210 -5.43 -1.70 7.25
N SER A 211 -5.14 -1.09 8.41
CA SER A 211 -5.07 0.37 8.54
C SER A 211 -3.82 0.95 7.87
N PHE A 212 -2.77 0.14 7.79
CA PHE A 212 -1.55 0.40 7.01
C PHE A 212 -1.09 -0.92 6.41
N GLN A 213 -0.60 -0.88 5.18
CA GLN A 213 0.02 -2.02 4.51
C GLN A 213 1.14 -1.59 3.58
N SER A 214 2.19 -2.41 3.51
CA SER A 214 3.26 -2.28 2.54
C SER A 214 3.69 -3.65 2.04
N MET A 215 3.82 -3.80 0.72
CA MET A 215 4.45 -4.96 0.09
C MET A 215 5.72 -4.50 -0.60
N ALA A 216 6.83 -5.16 -0.30
CA ALA A 216 8.14 -4.82 -0.83
C ALA A 216 8.76 -6.01 -1.56
N ILE A 217 9.41 -5.73 -2.67
CA ILE A 217 10.25 -6.69 -3.40
C ILE A 217 11.60 -6.03 -3.63
N ASP A 218 12.64 -6.67 -3.14
CA ASP A 218 14.03 -6.25 -3.22
C ASP A 218 14.84 -7.34 -3.90
N VAL A 219 15.60 -6.97 -4.93
CA VAL A 219 16.58 -7.85 -5.56
C VAL A 219 17.91 -7.17 -5.54
N ARG A 220 18.88 -7.77 -4.84
CA ARG A 220 20.23 -7.21 -4.68
C ARG A 220 21.30 -8.30 -4.76
N PRO A 221 22.48 -8.01 -5.33
CA PRO A 221 23.64 -8.88 -5.24
C PRO A 221 24.26 -8.79 -3.83
N ILE A 222 24.69 -9.93 -3.29
CA ILE A 222 25.44 -10.03 -2.04
C ILE A 222 26.71 -10.83 -2.34
N CYS A 223 27.86 -10.21 -2.18
CA CYS A 223 29.17 -10.76 -2.48
C CYS A 223 30.01 -10.80 -1.21
N PRO A 224 29.99 -11.93 -0.46
CA PRO A 224 30.84 -12.07 0.72
C PRO A 224 32.32 -12.00 0.34
N SER A 225 33.16 -11.51 1.27
CA SER A 225 34.61 -11.36 1.03
C SER A 225 35.32 -12.69 0.72
N GLU A 226 34.79 -13.79 1.26
CA GLU A 226 35.19 -15.16 0.94
C GLU A 226 33.94 -15.96 0.58
N GLY A 227 33.66 -16.12 -0.71
CA GLY A 227 32.54 -16.91 -1.20
C GLY A 227 32.11 -16.54 -2.61
N GLU A 228 31.12 -17.27 -3.14
CA GLU A 228 30.46 -16.92 -4.39
C GLU A 228 29.42 -15.83 -4.16
N CYS A 229 29.32 -14.89 -5.10
CA CYS A 229 28.28 -13.89 -5.09
C CYS A 229 26.91 -14.53 -5.34
N VAL A 230 25.94 -14.15 -4.53
CA VAL A 230 24.54 -14.59 -4.63
C VAL A 230 23.63 -13.42 -4.95
N LEU A 231 22.60 -13.66 -5.74
CA LEU A 231 21.49 -12.74 -5.93
C LEU A 231 20.42 -13.07 -4.89
N GLN A 232 20.14 -12.12 -4.00
CA GLN A 232 19.12 -12.26 -2.97
C GLN A 232 17.83 -11.58 -3.44
N LEU A 233 16.73 -12.34 -3.39
CA LEU A 233 15.37 -11.82 -3.44
C LEU A 233 14.82 -11.74 -2.02
N GLU A 234 14.54 -10.54 -1.55
CA GLU A 234 13.83 -10.29 -0.29
C GLU A 234 12.42 -9.76 -0.61
N GLN A 235 11.41 -10.42 -0.04
CA GLN A 235 10.01 -10.03 -0.17
C GLN A 235 9.45 -9.78 1.21
N THR A 236 8.89 -8.60 1.46
CA THR A 236 8.27 -8.27 2.75
C THR A 236 6.82 -7.87 2.59
N VAL A 237 6.02 -8.18 3.61
CA VAL A 237 4.65 -7.67 3.75
C VAL A 237 4.50 -7.17 5.17
N ASP A 238 4.36 -5.86 5.34
CA ASP A 238 4.09 -5.24 6.62
C ASP A 238 2.63 -4.78 6.65
N MET A 239 1.87 -5.16 7.66
CA MET A 239 0.48 -4.73 7.81
C MET A 239 0.12 -4.44 9.27
N VAL A 240 -0.68 -3.39 9.47
CA VAL A 240 -1.22 -3.01 10.79
C VAL A 240 -2.71 -3.35 10.81
N LEU A 241 -3.03 -4.43 11.50
CA LEU A 241 -4.39 -4.95 11.63
C LEU A 241 -5.06 -4.38 12.87
N ASP A 242 -6.30 -3.96 12.73
CA ASP A 242 -7.17 -3.70 13.87
C ASP A 242 -7.71 -5.04 14.39
N VAL A 243 -7.44 -5.36 15.64
CA VAL A 243 -7.79 -6.66 16.27
C VAL A 243 -9.30 -6.85 16.34
N ASP A 244 -10.05 -5.81 16.72
CA ASP A 244 -11.51 -5.88 16.85
C ASP A 244 -12.20 -6.00 15.49
N ARG A 245 -11.69 -5.27 14.48
CA ARG A 245 -12.15 -5.42 13.09
C ARG A 245 -11.82 -6.81 12.56
N SER A 246 -10.64 -7.35 12.88
CA SER A 246 -10.20 -8.65 12.41
C SER A 246 -11.00 -9.81 13.03
N LYS A 247 -11.41 -9.70 14.30
CA LYS A 247 -12.22 -10.71 15.00
C LYS A 247 -13.68 -10.82 14.50
N ARG A 248 -14.12 -9.95 13.59
CA ARG A 248 -15.51 -9.94 13.11
C ARG A 248 -15.87 -11.25 12.39
N PRO A 249 -17.05 -11.83 12.67
CA PRO A 249 -17.52 -13.01 11.96
C PRO A 249 -17.71 -12.73 10.46
N HIS A 250 -17.33 -13.68 9.61
CA HIS A 250 -17.54 -13.59 8.17
C HIS A 250 -19.03 -13.50 7.79
N ASP A 251 -19.91 -14.06 8.63
CA ASP A 251 -21.36 -14.12 8.37
C ASP A 251 -22.10 -12.79 8.62
N ASN A 252 -21.44 -11.76 9.14
CA ASN A 252 -22.02 -10.43 9.35
C ASN A 252 -21.26 -9.34 8.58
N PRO A 253 -21.53 -9.17 7.27
CA PRO A 253 -20.77 -8.26 6.40
C PRO A 253 -21.03 -6.78 6.69
N ILE A 254 -22.09 -6.44 7.44
CA ILE A 254 -22.42 -5.04 7.75
C ILE A 254 -22.00 -4.75 9.19
N PRO A 255 -21.03 -3.86 9.43
CA PRO A 255 -20.65 -3.45 10.77
C PRO A 255 -21.86 -2.83 11.47
N ARG A 256 -22.34 -3.49 12.52
CA ARG A 256 -23.33 -2.90 13.43
C ARG A 256 -22.60 -2.53 14.71
N PRO A 257 -22.88 -1.34 15.27
CA PRO A 257 -22.34 -1.00 16.58
C PRO A 257 -22.79 -2.08 17.58
N PRO A 258 -21.91 -2.50 18.51
CA PRO A 258 -22.29 -3.42 19.55
C PRO A 258 -23.44 -2.83 20.38
N PRO A 259 -24.29 -3.66 20.99
CA PRO A 259 -25.29 -3.19 21.94
C PRO A 259 -24.67 -2.34 23.04
N GLY A 260 -25.40 -1.34 23.55
CA GLY A 260 -24.85 -0.39 24.54
C GLY A 260 -24.32 -1.01 25.84
N HIS A 261 -24.75 -2.24 26.18
CA HIS A 261 -24.25 -2.98 27.35
C HIS A 261 -22.89 -3.67 27.12
N ASP A 262 -22.51 -3.89 25.86
CA ASP A 262 -21.22 -4.48 25.48
C ASP A 262 -20.14 -3.41 25.25
N LEU A 263 -20.51 -2.13 25.33
CA LEU A 263 -19.57 -1.02 25.20
C LEU A 263 -18.69 -0.92 26.45
N ILE A 264 -17.38 -1.01 26.24
CA ILE A 264 -16.39 -0.84 27.31
C ILE A 264 -16.12 0.66 27.48
N CYS A 265 -16.69 1.26 28.53
CA CYS A 265 -16.62 2.71 28.78
C CYS A 265 -15.53 3.09 29.80
N ASP A 266 -14.89 4.24 29.58
CA ASP A 266 -13.98 4.86 30.53
C ASP A 266 -14.77 5.53 31.65
N THR A 267 -14.83 4.84 32.79
CA THR A 267 -15.53 5.31 33.99
C THR A 267 -14.78 6.42 34.72
N THR A 268 -13.54 6.74 34.33
CA THR A 268 -12.76 7.84 34.93
C THR A 268 -13.18 9.22 34.44
N LYS A 269 -13.88 9.30 33.29
CA LYS A 269 -14.31 10.58 32.72
C LYS A 269 -15.48 11.15 33.52
N PRO A 270 -15.48 12.46 33.84
CA PRO A 270 -16.50 13.09 34.68
C PRO A 270 -17.90 13.12 34.04
N TYR A 271 -17.98 12.92 32.72
CA TYR A 271 -19.22 12.88 31.95
C TYR A 271 -19.68 11.44 31.63
N HIS A 272 -19.04 10.40 32.18
CA HIS A 272 -19.54 9.04 32.05
C HIS A 272 -20.86 8.87 32.80
N GLN A 273 -21.90 8.43 32.10
CA GLN A 273 -23.19 8.09 32.68
C GLN A 273 -23.60 6.70 32.23
N PRO A 274 -23.77 5.72 33.15
CA PRO A 274 -24.17 4.37 32.80
C PRO A 274 -25.48 4.37 31.98
N GLY A 275 -25.42 3.91 30.74
CA GLY A 275 -26.57 3.81 29.84
C GLY A 275 -26.94 5.05 29.03
N ASP A 276 -26.25 6.19 29.21
CA ASP A 276 -26.50 7.42 28.43
C ASP A 276 -25.23 7.88 27.69
N ALA A 277 -24.15 8.16 28.43
CA ALA A 277 -22.88 8.64 27.87
C ALA A 277 -21.73 7.67 28.16
N CYS A 278 -21.26 7.02 27.10
CA CYS A 278 -20.10 6.14 27.11
C CYS A 278 -18.97 6.74 26.28
N TYR A 279 -17.89 7.16 26.93
CA TYR A 279 -16.63 7.36 26.24
C TYR A 279 -15.94 6.00 26.15
N PRO A 280 -15.68 5.45 24.95
CA PRO A 280 -15.00 4.16 24.85
C PRO A 280 -13.64 4.26 25.57
N VAL A 281 -13.29 3.22 26.34
CA VAL A 281 -11.95 3.15 26.92
C VAL A 281 -10.96 3.15 25.78
N ASP A 282 -9.92 3.99 25.86
CA ASP A 282 -8.79 3.89 24.95
C ASP A 282 -8.34 2.43 24.91
N HIS A 283 -8.28 1.87 23.71
CA HIS A 283 -7.94 0.48 23.38
C HIS A 283 -6.51 0.05 23.81
N LEU A 284 -5.92 0.78 24.74
CA LEU A 284 -4.69 0.60 25.49
C LEU A 284 -4.68 -0.63 26.43
N ARG A 285 -5.80 -1.34 26.57
CA ARG A 285 -5.91 -2.55 27.38
C ARG A 285 -5.63 -3.75 26.49
N GLY A 286 -4.40 -4.27 26.53
CA GLY A 286 -3.95 -5.40 25.71
C GLY A 286 -5.01 -6.50 25.54
N GLN A 287 -5.55 -6.61 24.33
CA GLN A 287 -6.65 -7.50 23.99
C GLN A 287 -6.18 -8.91 23.68
N ASP A 288 -7.01 -9.89 24.01
CA ASP A 288 -6.85 -11.27 23.61
C ASP A 288 -7.12 -11.46 22.10
N TRP A 289 -6.27 -12.26 21.48
CA TRP A 289 -6.48 -12.66 20.10
C TRP A 289 -5.83 -14.01 19.82
N THR A 290 -6.36 -14.68 18.82
CA THR A 290 -5.78 -15.90 18.26
C THR A 290 -5.32 -15.64 16.83
N LEU A 291 -4.27 -16.33 16.41
CA LEU A 291 -3.71 -16.17 15.06
C LEU A 291 -4.78 -16.37 13.97
N SER A 292 -5.65 -17.36 14.16
CA SER A 292 -6.74 -17.67 13.22
C SER A 292 -7.85 -16.63 13.19
N GLN A 293 -8.15 -15.95 14.30
CA GLN A 293 -9.11 -14.83 14.31
C GLN A 293 -8.56 -13.61 13.56
N ILE A 294 -7.27 -13.31 13.72
CA ILE A 294 -6.64 -12.16 13.08
C ILE A 294 -6.59 -12.35 11.56
N PHE A 295 -5.99 -13.46 11.11
CA PHE A 295 -5.76 -13.72 9.69
C PHE A 295 -6.93 -14.43 8.99
N GLY A 296 -7.96 -14.86 9.75
CA GLY A 296 -9.10 -15.61 9.22
C GLY A 296 -8.79 -17.06 8.80
N ARG A 297 -7.56 -17.53 9.01
CA ARG A 297 -7.05 -18.87 8.62
C ARG A 297 -6.02 -19.37 9.62
N THR A 298 -5.88 -20.68 9.75
CA THR A 298 -4.79 -21.33 10.51
C THR A 298 -3.51 -21.39 9.68
N MET A 299 -2.35 -21.37 10.35
CA MET A 299 -1.06 -21.56 9.69
C MET A 299 -0.86 -23.04 9.36
N LYS A 300 -0.54 -23.35 8.11
CA LYS A 300 -0.36 -24.72 7.63
C LYS A 300 1.12 -25.12 7.70
N GLY A 301 1.56 -25.57 8.87
CA GLY A 301 2.92 -26.05 9.09
C GLY A 301 4.00 -25.04 8.69
N THR A 302 5.20 -25.54 8.42
CA THR A 302 6.34 -24.76 7.90
C THR A 302 6.62 -25.13 6.44
N CYS A 303 7.15 -24.19 5.65
CA CYS A 303 7.56 -24.51 4.28
C CYS A 303 8.70 -25.54 4.31
N PRO A 304 8.60 -26.69 3.60
CA PRO A 304 9.66 -27.73 3.64
C PRO A 304 11.03 -27.28 3.11
N LEU A 305 11.08 -26.12 2.43
CA LEU A 305 12.28 -25.53 1.86
C LEU A 305 12.93 -24.49 2.78
N THR A 306 12.28 -24.12 3.89
CA THR A 306 12.83 -23.14 4.82
C THR A 306 13.96 -23.73 5.65
N ASP A 307 14.89 -22.88 6.08
CA ASP A 307 15.88 -23.24 7.09
C ASP A 307 15.19 -23.76 8.36
N ALA A 308 15.62 -24.94 8.82
CA ALA A 308 15.13 -25.53 10.06
C ALA A 308 15.66 -24.80 11.30
N GLU A 309 16.74 -24.02 11.19
CA GLU A 309 17.30 -23.26 12.32
C GLU A 309 16.58 -21.93 12.56
N VAL A 310 15.88 -21.40 11.56
CA VAL A 310 15.19 -20.11 11.65
C VAL A 310 13.75 -20.32 12.14
N PRO A 311 13.36 -19.76 13.30
CA PRO A 311 12.01 -19.90 13.80
C PRO A 311 11.02 -19.10 12.93
N PRO A 312 9.96 -19.73 12.41
CA PRO A 312 9.03 -19.12 11.47
C PRO A 312 8.16 -18.01 12.07
N VAL A 313 7.89 -18.04 13.40
CA VAL A 313 7.00 -17.07 14.05
C VAL A 313 7.67 -16.52 15.30
N CYS A 314 7.71 -15.20 15.41
CA CYS A 314 8.17 -14.48 16.58
C CYS A 314 7.18 -13.41 17.01
N VAL A 315 7.08 -13.19 18.32
CA VAL A 315 6.17 -12.22 18.92
C VAL A 315 6.91 -11.34 19.91
N HIS A 316 6.71 -10.03 19.77
CA HIS A 316 7.30 -9.02 20.62
C HIS A 316 6.31 -8.57 21.70
N ILE A 317 6.39 -9.19 22.88
CA ILE A 317 5.49 -8.99 24.02
C ILE A 317 6.26 -8.90 25.34
N PRO A 318 5.78 -8.12 26.31
CA PRO A 318 6.42 -8.05 27.61
C PRO A 318 6.40 -9.41 28.33
N PRO A 319 7.40 -9.70 29.20
CA PRO A 319 7.50 -10.97 29.89
C PRO A 319 6.30 -11.29 30.79
N THR A 320 5.56 -10.26 31.23
CA THR A 320 4.37 -10.35 32.07
C THR A 320 3.14 -10.92 31.38
N ARG A 321 3.18 -11.10 30.05
CA ARG A 321 2.04 -11.56 29.27
C ARG A 321 2.18 -13.02 28.87
N ASP A 322 1.11 -13.79 29.10
CA ASP A 322 1.07 -15.19 28.73
C ASP A 322 0.65 -15.39 27.27
N ILE A 323 1.22 -16.42 26.67
CA ILE A 323 1.02 -16.79 25.28
C ILE A 323 1.04 -18.32 25.20
N PHE A 324 0.03 -18.88 24.54
CA PHE A 324 -0.11 -20.31 24.36
C PHE A 324 0.07 -20.65 22.88
N ALA A 325 0.96 -21.60 22.61
CA ALA A 325 1.19 -22.16 21.28
C ALA A 325 0.57 -23.56 21.18
N SER A 326 0.33 -24.01 19.95
CA SER A 326 -0.17 -25.36 19.67
C SER A 326 0.77 -26.45 20.19
N GLU A 327 0.21 -27.62 20.51
CA GLU A 327 0.96 -28.80 20.94
C GLU A 327 2.04 -29.17 19.92
N GLY A 328 3.28 -29.38 20.38
CA GLY A 328 4.43 -29.68 19.53
C GLY A 328 5.25 -28.47 19.07
N ALA A 329 4.83 -27.25 19.38
CA ALA A 329 5.66 -26.05 19.18
C ALA A 329 6.65 -25.85 20.34
N HIS A 330 7.90 -25.50 20.01
CA HIS A 330 8.94 -25.21 21.01
C HIS A 330 9.22 -23.71 21.08
N GLU A 331 9.11 -23.13 22.26
CA GLU A 331 9.42 -21.71 22.50
C GLU A 331 10.94 -21.50 22.63
N ILE A 332 11.47 -20.53 21.89
CA ILE A 332 12.86 -20.06 21.94
C ILE A 332 12.84 -18.65 22.51
N LYS A 333 13.56 -18.47 23.63
CA LYS A 333 13.77 -17.18 24.29
C LYS A 333 15.23 -16.77 24.09
N TYR A 334 15.45 -15.53 23.67
CA TYR A 334 16.78 -14.96 23.51
C TYR A 334 17.20 -14.24 24.80
N SER A 335 18.42 -14.50 25.28
CA SER A 335 18.97 -13.86 26.50
C SER A 335 19.10 -12.35 26.41
N ASP A 336 19.27 -11.85 25.18
CA ASP A 336 19.58 -10.44 24.93
C ASP A 336 18.30 -9.59 24.75
N ASN A 337 17.14 -10.23 24.57
CA ASN A 337 15.86 -9.56 24.42
C ASN A 337 14.70 -10.40 25.00
N ASP A 338 14.47 -10.27 26.30
CA ASP A 338 13.39 -10.95 27.03
C ASP A 338 11.98 -10.65 26.51
N SER A 339 11.82 -9.63 25.67
CA SER A 339 10.53 -9.26 25.09
C SER A 339 10.24 -9.95 23.75
N MET A 340 11.19 -10.68 23.17
CA MET A 340 11.03 -11.42 21.92
C MET A 340 10.92 -12.91 22.19
N ARG A 341 9.81 -13.53 21.77
CA ARG A 341 9.56 -14.97 21.90
C ARG A 341 9.33 -15.57 20.53
N CYS A 342 10.13 -16.55 20.15
CA CYS A 342 10.04 -17.22 18.86
C CYS A 342 9.60 -18.68 19.02
N TYR A 343 8.98 -19.24 17.99
CA TYR A 343 8.42 -20.60 18.04
C TYR A 343 8.94 -21.45 16.90
N GLN A 344 9.53 -22.58 17.25
CA GLN A 344 9.82 -23.65 16.31
C GLN A 344 8.58 -24.52 16.10
N ILE A 345 8.25 -24.79 14.84
CA ILE A 345 7.00 -25.46 14.45
C ILE A 345 7.32 -26.68 13.58
N ASN A 346 6.61 -27.78 13.80
CA ASN A 346 6.71 -29.00 12.99
C ASN A 346 6.06 -28.80 11.60
N GLN A 347 6.64 -29.41 10.55
CA GLN A 347 6.21 -29.23 9.16
C GLN A 347 4.76 -29.63 8.87
N ASP A 348 4.21 -30.65 9.56
CA ASP A 348 2.92 -31.25 9.20
C ASP A 348 1.75 -30.87 10.14
N GLN A 349 1.98 -30.01 11.13
CA GLN A 349 0.96 -29.65 12.12
C GLN A 349 0.40 -28.24 11.88
N GLU A 350 -0.91 -28.07 12.10
CA GLU A 350 -1.50 -26.74 12.13
C GLU A 350 -1.00 -25.97 13.35
N PHE A 351 -0.50 -24.76 13.11
CA PHE A 351 -0.01 -23.89 14.17
C PHE A 351 -1.04 -22.84 14.54
N THR A 352 -1.27 -22.72 15.85
CA THR A 352 -2.13 -21.68 16.42
C THR A 352 -1.41 -21.04 17.60
N LEU A 353 -1.55 -19.73 17.69
CA LEU A 353 -1.00 -18.90 18.76
C LEU A 353 -2.15 -18.13 19.41
N ILE A 354 -2.20 -18.15 20.73
CA ILE A 354 -3.24 -17.52 21.55
C ILE A 354 -2.55 -16.56 22.50
N LEU A 355 -2.80 -15.27 22.34
CA LEU A 355 -2.36 -14.24 23.27
C LEU A 355 -3.48 -13.99 24.28
N THR A 356 -3.20 -14.14 25.57
CA THR A 356 -4.20 -13.90 26.61
C THR A 356 -4.33 -12.42 26.95
N ASN A 357 -5.42 -12.11 27.66
CA ASN A 357 -5.58 -10.82 28.33
C ASN A 357 -4.51 -10.67 29.42
N ALA A 358 -4.00 -9.45 29.59
CA ALA A 358 -3.08 -9.16 30.69
C ALA A 358 -3.78 -9.42 32.03
N GLU A 359 -3.14 -10.18 32.93
CA GLU A 359 -3.69 -10.48 34.25
C GLU A 359 -3.91 -9.19 35.07
N SER A 360 -5.03 -9.13 35.78
CA SER A 360 -5.34 -8.01 36.66
C SER A 360 -4.61 -8.17 38.00
N THR A 361 -3.64 -7.30 38.28
CA THR A 361 -3.20 -7.10 39.67
C THR A 361 -4.33 -6.42 40.45
N ALA A 362 -4.66 -6.97 41.62
CA ALA A 362 -5.82 -6.58 42.44
C ALA A 362 -5.71 -5.20 43.09
N ASP A 363 -4.57 -4.52 42.94
CA ASP A 363 -4.31 -3.21 43.55
C ASP A 363 -4.36 -2.12 42.47
N GLY A 364 -5.12 -1.06 42.73
CA GLY A 364 -5.51 0.02 41.79
C GLY A 364 -4.39 0.91 41.26
N GLU A 365 -3.23 0.37 40.94
CA GLU A 365 -2.19 1.03 40.15
C GLU A 365 -2.56 1.03 38.66
N ALA A 366 -2.10 2.07 37.95
CA ALA A 366 -2.31 2.22 36.52
C ALA A 366 -1.75 0.97 35.79
N ARG A 367 -2.66 0.25 35.13
CA ARG A 367 -2.35 -0.99 34.40
C ARG A 367 -1.17 -0.76 33.45
N PRO A 368 -0.06 -1.52 33.52
CA PRO A 368 0.91 -1.50 32.45
C PRO A 368 0.20 -1.93 31.16
N LEU A 369 0.46 -1.24 30.05
CA LEU A 369 -0.28 -1.36 28.78
C LEU A 369 -0.26 -2.78 28.15
N GLY A 370 0.44 -3.75 28.75
CA GLY A 370 0.54 -5.12 28.25
C GLY A 370 1.21 -5.21 26.87
N ILE A 371 1.91 -4.14 26.47
CA ILE A 371 2.62 -3.97 25.20
C ILE A 371 4.02 -3.41 25.48
N VAL A 372 4.97 -3.73 24.62
CA VAL A 372 6.31 -3.13 24.67
C VAL A 372 6.22 -1.71 24.14
N LYS A 373 6.73 -0.74 24.90
CA LYS A 373 6.70 0.68 24.52
C LYS A 373 7.33 0.86 23.13
N PRO A 374 6.65 1.55 22.20
CA PRO A 374 7.22 1.94 20.92
C PRO A 374 8.51 2.74 21.08
N GLU A 375 9.48 2.46 20.21
CA GLU A 375 10.71 3.23 20.14
C GLU A 375 10.40 4.59 19.48
N THR A 376 10.98 5.65 20.01
CA THR A 376 10.79 7.00 19.46
C THR A 376 11.55 7.14 18.14
N PRO A 377 10.90 7.60 17.06
CA PRO A 377 11.57 7.80 15.78
C PRO A 377 12.63 8.91 15.87
N VAL A 378 13.67 8.80 15.03
CA VAL A 378 14.76 9.78 14.94
C VAL A 378 14.27 11.13 14.42
N LEU A 379 13.23 11.14 13.58
CA LEU A 379 12.69 12.35 12.98
C LEU A 379 11.19 12.20 12.75
N TYR A 380 10.41 13.23 13.13
CA TYR A 380 9.04 13.40 12.69
C TYR A 380 8.99 14.33 11.48
N ALA A 381 8.24 13.94 10.45
CA ALA A 381 8.13 14.71 9.22
C ALA A 381 6.67 14.82 8.77
N GLU A 382 6.23 16.05 8.57
CA GLU A 382 4.94 16.37 7.99
C GLU A 382 5.11 17.30 6.80
N ARG A 383 4.17 17.24 5.86
CA ARG A 383 4.26 17.97 4.60
C ARG A 383 2.87 18.44 4.18
N SER A 384 2.73 19.70 3.78
CA SER A 384 1.45 20.31 3.41
C SER A 384 1.61 21.44 2.39
N PHE A 385 0.54 21.72 1.64
CA PHE A 385 0.50 22.90 0.78
C PHE A 385 0.15 24.15 1.57
N THR A 386 0.73 25.27 1.16
CA THR A 386 0.46 26.61 1.65
C THR A 386 0.02 27.52 0.51
N GLY A 387 -0.49 28.71 0.84
CA GLY A 387 -0.96 29.69 -0.14
C GLY A 387 -2.41 29.50 -0.58
N HIS A 388 -2.86 30.37 -1.49
CA HIS A 388 -4.22 30.40 -2.02
C HIS A 388 -4.20 30.75 -3.51
N GLY A 389 -5.20 30.26 -4.26
CA GLY A 389 -5.35 30.55 -5.68
C GLY A 389 -5.05 29.36 -6.61
N GLN A 390 -5.21 29.62 -7.91
CA GLN A 390 -5.09 28.61 -8.98
C GLN A 390 -3.80 28.74 -9.80
N GLU A 391 -3.03 29.81 -9.59
CA GLU A 391 -1.77 30.10 -10.31
C GLU A 391 -0.54 29.82 -9.46
N HIS A 392 -0.51 30.31 -8.22
CA HIS A 392 0.60 30.11 -7.29
C HIS A 392 0.20 29.19 -6.13
N GLY A 393 1.19 28.54 -5.54
CA GLY A 393 1.09 27.77 -4.31
C GLY A 393 2.41 27.75 -3.57
N GLY A 394 2.40 27.28 -2.34
CA GLY A 394 3.59 27.04 -1.56
C GLY A 394 3.61 25.64 -1.00
N MET A 395 4.80 25.21 -0.61
CA MET A 395 5.08 23.95 0.05
C MET A 395 5.61 24.26 1.45
N GLN A 396 5.16 23.50 2.44
CA GLN A 396 5.76 23.50 3.77
C GLN A 396 6.04 22.06 4.21
N ALA A 397 7.26 21.80 4.65
CA ALA A 397 7.62 20.60 5.39
C ALA A 397 7.97 20.99 6.83
N ILE A 398 7.41 20.27 7.79
CA ILE A 398 7.64 20.42 9.23
C ILE A 398 8.45 19.22 9.68
N LEU A 399 9.66 19.47 10.16
CA LEU A 399 10.66 18.45 10.47
C LEU A 399 11.08 18.62 11.93
N THR A 400 10.76 17.65 12.79
CA THR A 400 11.00 17.74 14.24
C THR A 400 11.97 16.66 14.67
N ASN A 401 13.07 17.07 15.30
CA ASN A 401 14.03 16.20 15.95
C ASN A 401 13.68 16.06 17.45
N PRO A 402 13.20 14.88 17.91
CA PRO A 402 12.89 14.63 19.32
C PRO A 402 14.12 14.19 20.14
N GLY A 403 15.26 13.93 19.50
CA GLY A 403 16.46 13.38 20.13
C GLY A 403 17.40 14.43 20.71
N ASP A 404 18.40 13.94 21.44
CA ASP A 404 19.48 14.73 22.05
C ASP A 404 20.64 15.02 21.10
N ASP A 405 20.74 14.28 20.00
CA ASP A 405 21.78 14.43 18.98
C ASP A 405 21.24 15.17 17.74
N PRO A 406 22.08 15.93 17.01
CA PRO A 406 21.70 16.49 15.73
C PRO A 406 21.39 15.38 14.73
N VAL A 407 20.38 15.59 13.89
CA VAL A 407 19.99 14.63 12.85
C VAL A 407 20.34 15.23 11.49
N GLU A 408 21.19 14.52 10.75
CA GLU A 408 21.53 14.84 9.37
C GLU A 408 20.77 13.91 8.43
N PHE A 409 20.13 14.48 7.40
CA PHE A 409 19.34 13.71 6.45
C PHE A 409 19.26 14.39 5.07
N VAL A 410 18.94 13.59 4.07
CA VAL A 410 18.64 14.05 2.72
C VAL A 410 17.13 14.15 2.56
N TYR A 411 16.64 15.33 2.22
CA TYR A 411 15.24 15.60 1.88
C TYR A 411 15.08 15.66 0.37
N MET A 412 14.36 14.70 -0.21
CA MET A 412 14.12 14.60 -1.65
C MET A 412 12.65 14.83 -2.00
N GLU A 413 12.45 15.67 -3.01
CA GLU A 413 11.17 15.96 -3.64
C GLU A 413 11.18 15.53 -5.11
N SER A 414 10.17 14.77 -5.50
CA SER A 414 9.86 14.41 -6.90
C SER A 414 8.52 15.05 -7.26
N LEU A 415 8.57 16.17 -7.99
CA LEU A 415 7.40 16.97 -8.30
C LEU A 415 7.06 16.86 -9.80
N PRO A 416 5.76 16.84 -10.16
CA PRO A 416 5.36 16.81 -11.55
C PRO A 416 5.81 18.08 -12.29
N TRP A 417 6.00 17.97 -13.60
CA TRP A 417 6.52 19.07 -14.44
C TRP A 417 5.65 20.33 -14.42
N PHE A 418 4.36 20.19 -14.13
CA PHE A 418 3.42 21.31 -14.02
C PHE A 418 3.46 22.04 -12.67
N MET A 419 4.32 21.61 -11.75
CA MET A 419 4.68 22.34 -10.52
C MET A 419 6.07 22.94 -10.69
N ARG A 420 6.14 24.23 -11.01
CA ARG A 420 7.40 24.93 -11.25
C ARG A 420 7.89 25.56 -9.96
N VAL A 421 8.95 25.01 -9.38
CA VAL A 421 9.51 25.47 -8.11
C VAL A 421 10.31 26.75 -8.28
N TYR A 422 10.08 27.72 -7.41
CA TYR A 422 10.88 28.92 -7.28
C TYR A 422 11.98 28.71 -6.24
N LEU A 423 13.13 28.19 -6.66
CA LEU A 423 14.22 27.84 -5.73
C LEU A 423 14.70 29.02 -4.87
N HIS A 424 14.59 30.25 -5.36
CA HIS A 424 14.99 31.46 -4.62
C HIS A 424 14.09 31.78 -3.41
N THR A 425 12.90 31.17 -3.29
CA THR A 425 12.02 31.31 -2.12
C THR A 425 12.24 30.20 -1.08
N LEU A 426 13.14 29.24 -1.37
CA LEU A 426 13.52 28.19 -0.44
C LEU A 426 14.09 28.80 0.85
N SER A 427 13.45 28.50 1.97
CA SER A 427 13.80 29.02 3.29
C SER A 427 13.61 27.94 4.36
N ALA A 428 14.52 27.92 5.33
CA ALA A 428 14.45 27.06 6.50
C ALA A 428 14.38 27.93 7.75
N ARG A 429 13.35 27.74 8.58
CA ARG A 429 13.14 28.48 9.83
C ARG A 429 13.00 27.52 11.01
N ILE A 430 13.62 27.83 12.15
CA ILE A 430 13.47 27.05 13.38
C ILE A 430 12.30 27.61 14.20
N SER A 431 11.53 26.72 14.83
CA SER A 431 10.53 27.10 15.84
C SER A 431 11.24 27.71 17.04
N ALA A 432 10.99 29.00 17.28
CA ALA A 432 11.68 29.81 18.30
C ALA A 432 11.35 29.33 19.74
N SER A 433 12.00 28.28 20.22
CA SER A 433 11.99 27.87 21.63
C SER A 433 13.29 28.23 22.36
N SER A 434 14.27 28.84 21.70
CA SER A 434 15.43 29.47 22.35
C SER A 434 15.78 30.82 21.69
N PRO A 435 15.63 31.95 22.40
CA PRO A 435 15.80 33.30 21.84
C PRO A 435 17.26 33.67 21.46
N ASN A 436 18.19 32.72 21.46
CA ASN A 436 19.63 32.98 21.29
C ASN A 436 20.29 32.30 20.07
N VAL A 437 19.53 31.67 19.17
CA VAL A 437 20.13 31.08 17.96
C VAL A 437 19.59 31.78 16.71
N ASN A 438 20.33 32.81 16.26
CA ASN A 438 20.15 33.38 14.92
C ASN A 438 20.71 32.41 13.88
N THR A 439 20.08 31.23 13.77
CA THR A 439 20.47 30.22 12.79
C THR A 439 20.00 30.70 11.42
N SER A 440 20.93 30.90 10.49
CA SER A 440 20.58 31.26 9.13
C SER A 440 20.10 30.02 8.37
N SER A 441 19.30 30.19 7.31
CA SER A 441 18.90 29.07 6.45
C SER A 441 20.10 28.28 5.91
N ALA A 442 21.25 28.95 5.75
CA ALA A 442 22.50 28.36 5.25
C ALA A 442 23.18 27.43 6.27
N ASP A 443 22.90 27.58 7.57
CA ASP A 443 23.43 26.67 8.60
C ASP A 443 22.61 25.36 8.67
N ILE A 444 21.36 25.40 8.21
CA ILE A 444 20.43 24.25 8.21
C ILE A 444 20.53 23.46 6.91
N ILE A 445 20.52 24.15 5.77
CA ILE A 445 20.63 23.55 4.43
C ILE A 445 22.10 23.59 4.00
N LYS A 446 22.76 22.44 4.05
CA LYS A 446 24.18 22.29 3.73
C LYS A 446 24.43 22.25 2.22
N GLU A 447 23.64 21.46 1.50
CA GLU A 447 23.79 21.27 0.04
C GLU A 447 22.42 21.20 -0.65
N ILE A 448 22.41 21.60 -1.93
CA ILE A 448 21.21 21.62 -2.78
C ILE A 448 21.56 20.98 -4.13
N TYR A 449 20.88 19.91 -4.48
CA TYR A 449 20.90 19.30 -5.81
C TYR A 449 19.55 19.54 -6.45
N TYR A 450 19.54 20.31 -7.53
CA TYR A 450 18.31 20.74 -8.18
C TYR A 450 18.35 20.43 -9.67
N ARG A 451 17.35 19.69 -10.15
CA ARG A 451 17.09 19.47 -11.56
C ARG A 451 15.70 20.04 -11.91
N PRO A 452 15.64 21.14 -12.66
CA PRO A 452 14.37 21.80 -12.96
C PRO A 452 13.47 20.94 -13.87
N ALA A 453 12.16 21.14 -13.71
CA ALA A 453 11.16 20.59 -14.63
C ALA A 453 11.37 21.09 -16.07
N LEU A 454 11.02 20.22 -17.01
CA LEU A 454 10.86 20.55 -18.43
C LEU A 454 9.43 20.19 -18.83
N ASP A 455 8.71 21.16 -19.39
CA ASP A 455 7.30 21.01 -19.75
C ASP A 455 7.04 19.73 -20.55
N ARG A 456 6.18 18.85 -20.01
CA ARG A 456 5.75 17.58 -20.63
C ARG A 456 6.88 16.59 -20.93
N ALA A 457 8.08 16.84 -20.45
CA ALA A 457 9.24 15.98 -20.69
C ALA A 457 9.81 15.42 -19.38
N ARG A 458 9.88 16.23 -18.32
CA ARG A 458 10.54 15.85 -17.06
C ARG A 458 10.00 16.62 -15.86
N GLY A 459 9.78 15.92 -14.75
CA GLY A 459 9.46 16.52 -13.45
C GLY A 459 10.63 17.30 -12.83
N THR A 460 10.35 17.96 -11.71
CA THR A 460 11.37 18.61 -10.87
C THR A 460 11.91 17.57 -9.88
N GLN A 461 13.24 17.52 -9.75
CA GLN A 461 13.93 16.80 -8.69
C GLN A 461 14.67 17.82 -7.82
N LEU A 462 14.43 17.77 -6.52
CA LEU A 462 15.08 18.62 -5.53
C LEU A 462 15.55 17.74 -4.37
N GLU A 463 16.86 17.70 -4.13
CA GLU A 463 17.47 17.03 -2.98
C GLU A 463 18.20 18.08 -2.14
N LEU A 464 17.95 18.06 -0.83
CA LEU A 464 18.55 18.97 0.14
C LEU A 464 19.26 18.15 1.22
N LEU A 465 20.54 18.44 1.46
CA LEU A 465 21.23 17.93 2.64
C LEU A 465 20.92 18.87 3.82
N VAL A 466 20.20 18.37 4.82
CA VAL A 466 19.66 19.16 5.93
C VAL A 466 20.16 18.61 7.25
N SER A 467 20.51 19.52 8.18
CA SER A 467 20.92 19.18 9.54
C SER A 467 20.04 19.91 10.55
N ILE A 468 19.34 19.16 11.40
CA ILE A 468 18.44 19.71 12.42
C ILE A 468 19.06 19.53 13.82
N PRO A 469 19.19 20.60 14.63
CA PRO A 469 19.66 20.50 16.00
C PRO A 469 18.75 19.65 16.92
N PRO A 470 19.25 19.21 18.08
CA PRO A 470 18.45 18.51 19.09
C PRO A 470 17.21 19.30 19.53
N HIS A 471 16.11 18.61 19.83
CA HIS A 471 14.87 19.18 20.37
C HIS A 471 14.29 20.37 19.58
N CYS A 472 14.57 20.44 18.27
CA CYS A 472 14.17 21.54 17.41
C CYS A 472 13.20 21.09 16.31
N THR A 473 12.29 21.99 15.96
CA THR A 473 11.42 21.85 14.77
C THR A 473 11.86 22.86 13.71
N VAL A 474 12.16 22.37 12.52
CA VAL A 474 12.47 23.17 11.34
C VAL A 474 11.28 23.17 10.39
N PHE A 475 10.93 24.34 9.87
CA PHE A 475 9.99 24.48 8.78
C PHE A 475 10.77 24.82 7.51
N LEU A 476 10.70 23.94 6.53
CA LEU A 476 11.23 24.15 5.20
C LEU A 476 10.09 24.63 4.30
N THR A 477 10.26 25.78 3.65
CA THR A 477 9.22 26.37 2.79
C THR A 477 9.79 26.81 1.45
N TYR A 478 9.04 26.60 0.38
CA TYR A 478 9.31 27.14 -0.94
C TYR A 478 8.01 27.36 -1.71
N ASP A 479 8.03 28.28 -2.67
CA ASP A 479 6.88 28.61 -3.51
C ASP A 479 6.99 27.92 -4.87
N PHE A 480 5.85 27.69 -5.51
CA PHE A 480 5.76 27.14 -6.85
C PHE A 480 4.60 27.74 -7.66
N GLU A 481 4.71 27.62 -8.97
CA GLU A 481 3.69 28.00 -9.93
C GLU A 481 3.04 26.76 -10.55
N LYS A 482 1.72 26.85 -10.76
CA LYS A 482 0.89 25.81 -11.36
C LYS A 482 0.78 26.07 -12.87
N SER A 483 1.33 25.17 -13.67
CA SER A 483 1.23 25.27 -15.13
C SER A 483 -0.14 24.86 -15.64
N ILE A 484 -0.63 25.56 -16.67
CA ILE A 484 -1.91 25.22 -17.33
C ILE A 484 -1.73 23.95 -18.16
N LEU A 485 -2.62 22.99 -17.93
CA LEU A 485 -2.69 21.73 -18.67
C LEU A 485 -3.61 21.84 -19.89
N ARG A 486 -3.35 21.03 -20.90
CA ARG A 486 -4.26 20.82 -22.03
C ARG A 486 -5.43 19.95 -21.57
N TYR A 487 -6.60 20.09 -22.21
CA TYR A 487 -7.77 19.29 -21.84
C TYR A 487 -7.51 17.77 -21.91
N THR A 488 -6.63 17.31 -22.82
CA THR A 488 -6.24 15.90 -22.97
C THR A 488 -5.29 15.40 -21.90
N GLU A 489 -4.72 16.30 -21.08
CA GLU A 489 -3.77 15.96 -20.02
C GLU A 489 -4.47 15.74 -18.67
N TYR A 490 -5.76 16.05 -18.56
CA TYR A 490 -6.54 15.75 -17.37
C TYR A 490 -6.94 14.27 -17.33
N PRO A 491 -6.92 13.65 -16.14
CA PRO A 491 -7.53 12.34 -15.96
C PRO A 491 -9.05 12.40 -16.18
N PRO A 492 -9.73 11.25 -16.39
CA PRO A 492 -11.18 11.20 -16.61
C PRO A 492 -12.02 11.90 -15.53
N ASP A 493 -11.51 12.01 -14.29
CA ASP A 493 -12.08 12.82 -13.23
C ASP A 493 -11.16 14.00 -12.89
N ALA A 494 -11.27 15.08 -13.66
CA ALA A 494 -10.47 16.28 -13.50
C ALA A 494 -10.73 17.02 -12.17
N ASN A 495 -11.90 16.84 -11.55
CA ASN A 495 -12.30 17.59 -10.35
C ASN A 495 -11.64 17.04 -9.07
N ARG A 496 -11.17 15.80 -9.08
CA ARG A 496 -10.43 15.21 -7.96
C ARG A 496 -9.12 15.94 -7.66
N GLY A 497 -8.42 16.40 -8.70
CA GLY A 497 -7.06 16.95 -8.60
C GLY A 497 -5.98 15.92 -8.90
N PHE A 498 -4.72 16.35 -8.81
CA PHE A 498 -3.53 15.57 -9.15
C PHE A 498 -2.76 15.16 -7.90
N ASP A 499 -2.42 13.89 -7.79
CA ASP A 499 -1.59 13.42 -6.69
C ASP A 499 -0.12 13.81 -6.91
N VAL A 500 0.50 14.35 -5.87
CA VAL A 500 1.91 14.69 -5.78
C VAL A 500 2.59 13.65 -4.90
N ALA A 501 3.69 13.09 -5.40
CA ALA A 501 4.44 12.04 -4.72
C ALA A 501 4.87 12.48 -3.31
N ALA A 502 4.99 11.51 -2.41
CA ALA A 502 5.57 11.74 -1.09
C ALA A 502 7.01 12.26 -1.20
N ALA A 503 7.42 13.12 -0.28
CA ALA A 503 8.83 13.43 -0.10
C ALA A 503 9.53 12.23 0.54
N VAL A 504 10.75 11.96 0.09
CA VAL A 504 11.61 10.90 0.60
C VAL A 504 12.66 11.53 1.49
N ILE A 505 12.72 11.09 2.73
CA ILE A 505 13.69 11.53 3.71
C ILE A 505 14.58 10.34 4.06
N THR A 506 15.88 10.48 3.84
CA THR A 506 16.88 9.44 4.16
C THR A 506 17.80 10.01 5.22
N THR A 507 17.70 9.52 6.45
CA THR A 507 18.57 9.93 7.54
C THR A 507 19.95 9.31 7.37
N LEU A 508 21.00 10.06 7.73
CA LEU A 508 22.40 9.63 7.64
C LEU A 508 22.94 9.37 9.06
N GLU A 509 22.79 10.35 9.94
CA GLU A 509 23.21 10.30 11.35
C GLU A 509 22.03 10.70 12.27
N PRO A 510 21.87 10.09 13.45
CA PRO A 510 22.72 9.05 14.06
C PRO A 510 22.45 7.63 13.54
N LYS A 511 21.37 7.42 12.79
CA LYS A 511 20.97 6.12 12.25
C LYS A 511 20.41 6.31 10.85
N VAL A 512 20.73 5.38 9.94
CA VAL A 512 20.16 5.35 8.59
C VAL A 512 18.73 4.82 8.65
N MET A 513 17.78 5.63 8.20
CA MET A 513 16.36 5.32 8.15
C MET A 513 15.73 6.01 6.95
N ASN A 514 14.67 5.40 6.43
CA ASN A 514 13.90 5.92 5.33
C ASN A 514 12.52 6.34 5.82
N ILE A 515 12.14 7.58 5.54
CA ILE A 515 10.84 8.14 5.92
C ILE A 515 10.18 8.64 4.64
N ARG A 516 8.93 8.24 4.44
CA ARG A 516 8.07 8.83 3.41
C ARG A 516 7.02 9.69 4.08
N THR A 517 6.87 10.92 3.57
CA THR A 517 5.76 11.80 3.98
C THR A 517 4.46 11.31 3.34
N THR A 518 3.34 11.96 3.66
CA THR A 518 2.10 11.72 2.93
C THR A 518 2.17 12.29 1.51
N SER A 519 1.52 11.63 0.54
CA SER A 519 1.23 12.23 -0.77
C SER A 519 0.25 13.40 -0.60
N LEU A 520 0.34 14.38 -1.50
CA LEU A 520 -0.54 15.54 -1.47
C LEU A 520 -1.44 15.59 -2.70
N LEU A 521 -2.55 16.32 -2.58
CA LEU A 521 -3.51 16.50 -3.67
C LEU A 521 -3.47 17.94 -4.16
N LEU A 522 -2.97 18.13 -5.38
CA LEU A 522 -2.86 19.42 -6.04
C LEU A 522 -4.10 19.71 -6.88
N TYR A 523 -4.76 20.82 -6.59
CA TYR A 523 -5.82 21.36 -7.43
C TYR A 523 -5.26 22.30 -8.49
N LEU A 524 -5.57 21.98 -9.75
CA LEU A 524 -5.30 22.79 -10.93
C LEU A 524 -6.61 23.36 -11.47
N PRO A 525 -6.59 24.51 -12.17
CA PRO A 525 -7.78 25.07 -12.78
C PRO A 525 -8.36 24.08 -13.80
N THR A 526 -9.59 23.59 -13.58
CA THR A 526 -10.24 22.64 -14.49
C THR A 526 -10.86 23.37 -15.68
N PRO A 527 -10.65 22.91 -16.93
CA PRO A 527 -11.30 23.50 -18.08
C PRO A 527 -12.80 23.17 -18.08
N ASP A 528 -13.60 23.95 -18.82
CA ASP A 528 -15.02 23.68 -19.00
C ASP A 528 -15.25 22.44 -19.90
N PHE A 529 -15.49 21.28 -19.29
CA PHE A 529 -15.80 20.03 -19.99
C PHE A 529 -17.23 19.99 -20.58
N SER A 530 -18.09 20.95 -20.26
CA SER A 530 -19.47 20.96 -20.74
C SER A 530 -19.56 21.30 -22.23
N MET A 531 -18.67 22.15 -22.75
CA MET A 531 -18.66 22.53 -24.16
C MET A 531 -18.39 21.33 -25.09
N PRO A 532 -17.31 20.53 -24.90
CA PRO A 532 -17.12 19.30 -25.69
C PRO A 532 -18.27 18.32 -25.56
N TYR A 533 -18.82 18.14 -24.35
CA TYR A 533 -19.95 17.23 -24.11
C TYR A 533 -21.19 17.64 -24.93
N ASN A 534 -21.54 18.92 -24.93
CA ASN A 534 -22.66 19.45 -25.70
C ASN A 534 -22.47 19.25 -27.20
N VAL A 535 -21.25 19.47 -27.71
CA VAL A 535 -20.90 19.26 -29.13
C VAL A 535 -20.97 17.78 -29.51
N ILE A 536 -20.44 16.89 -28.67
CA ILE A 536 -20.47 15.43 -28.91
C ILE A 536 -21.92 14.93 -28.92
N ILE A 537 -22.77 15.36 -27.98
CA ILE A 537 -24.18 14.98 -27.96
C ILE A 537 -24.90 15.49 -29.21
N PHE A 538 -24.68 16.75 -29.58
CA PHE A 538 -25.31 17.31 -30.76
C PHE A 538 -24.92 16.55 -32.03
N THR A 539 -23.61 16.40 -32.27
CA THR A 539 -23.08 15.73 -33.48
C THR A 539 -23.47 14.26 -33.54
N SER A 540 -23.36 13.51 -32.44
CA SER A 540 -23.78 12.10 -32.38
C SER A 540 -25.28 11.94 -32.60
N THR A 541 -26.11 12.85 -32.06
CA THR A 541 -27.56 12.86 -32.32
C THR A 541 -27.87 13.13 -33.78
N THR A 542 -27.20 14.12 -34.40
CA THR A 542 -27.35 14.41 -35.84
C THR A 542 -26.96 13.21 -36.69
N ILE A 543 -25.82 12.58 -36.40
CA ILE A 543 -25.36 11.38 -37.11
C ILE A 543 -26.33 10.22 -36.92
N ALA A 544 -26.80 9.98 -35.69
CA ALA A 544 -27.75 8.91 -35.40
C ALA A 544 -29.09 9.10 -36.12
N LEU A 545 -29.60 10.34 -36.19
CA LEU A 545 -30.81 10.66 -36.93
C LEU A 545 -30.62 10.54 -38.44
N ALA A 546 -29.49 11.00 -38.98
CA ALA A 546 -29.18 10.89 -40.40
C ALA A 546 -29.00 9.43 -40.82
N PHE A 547 -28.19 8.67 -40.08
CA PHE A 547 -27.97 7.25 -40.33
C PHE A 547 -29.25 6.44 -40.12
N GLY A 548 -29.97 6.65 -39.02
CA GLY A 548 -31.24 5.97 -38.74
C GLY A 548 -32.30 6.28 -39.79
N GLY A 549 -32.36 7.52 -40.29
CA GLY A 549 -33.23 7.92 -41.40
C GLY A 549 -32.86 7.20 -42.69
N LEU A 550 -31.59 7.25 -43.09
CA LEU A 550 -31.08 6.61 -44.31
C LEU A 550 -31.26 5.08 -44.26
N TYR A 551 -30.90 4.46 -43.15
CA TYR A 551 -31.07 3.03 -42.91
C TYR A 551 -32.54 2.63 -43.01
N ASN A 552 -33.45 3.39 -42.40
CA ASN A 552 -34.89 3.13 -42.53
C ASN A 552 -35.37 3.24 -43.97
N ILE A 553 -34.90 4.22 -44.76
CA ILE A 553 -35.27 4.34 -46.17
C ILE A 553 -34.76 3.15 -46.99
N LEU A 554 -33.52 2.73 -46.75
CA LEU A 554 -32.87 1.65 -47.51
C LEU A 554 -33.42 0.27 -47.16
N VAL A 555 -33.77 0.03 -45.89
CA VAL A 555 -34.14 -1.31 -45.40
C VAL A 555 -35.65 -1.48 -45.28
N ARG A 556 -36.44 -0.42 -45.03
CA ARG A 556 -37.90 -0.57 -44.97
C ARG A 556 -38.45 -0.79 -46.37
N ARG A 557 -39.15 -1.93 -46.53
CA ARG A 557 -40.00 -2.18 -47.69
C ARG A 557 -41.16 -1.17 -47.71
N MET A 558 -41.09 -0.20 -48.61
CA MET A 558 -42.17 0.76 -48.85
C MET A 558 -43.31 0.03 -49.58
N VAL A 559 -44.33 -0.40 -48.83
CA VAL A 559 -45.54 -1.04 -49.38
C VAL A 559 -46.48 0.07 -49.86
N GLY A 560 -46.84 0.05 -51.15
CA GLY A 560 -47.78 1.02 -51.71
C GLY A 560 -49.16 0.90 -51.06
N ALA A 561 -49.92 2.00 -50.95
CA ALA A 561 -51.26 2.00 -50.34
C ALA A 561 -52.24 1.01 -51.00
N ASN A 562 -51.96 0.60 -52.24
CA ASN A 562 -52.75 -0.36 -53.03
C ASN A 562 -52.44 -1.82 -52.67
N GLU A 563 -51.31 -2.10 -52.01
CA GLU A 563 -50.88 -3.43 -51.57
C GLU A 563 -51.30 -3.73 -50.12
N VAL A 564 -51.86 -2.75 -49.40
CA VAL A 564 -52.47 -2.97 -48.09
C VAL A 564 -53.87 -3.57 -48.33
N PRO A 565 -54.14 -4.83 -47.97
CA PRO A 565 -55.48 -5.39 -48.11
C PRO A 565 -56.43 -4.54 -47.26
N ARG A 566 -57.48 -3.95 -47.86
CA ARG A 566 -58.50 -3.15 -47.13
C ARG A 566 -59.10 -3.90 -45.93
N ALA A 567 -59.03 -5.24 -45.92
CA ALA A 567 -59.45 -6.09 -44.82
C ALA A 567 -58.56 -5.93 -43.56
N ALA A 568 -57.23 -5.81 -43.73
CA ALA A 568 -56.28 -5.75 -42.61
C ALA A 568 -56.43 -4.49 -41.75
N PHE A 569 -56.88 -3.38 -42.34
CA PHE A 569 -57.15 -2.15 -41.59
C PHE A 569 -58.46 -2.25 -40.79
N LYS A 570 -59.52 -2.81 -41.38
CA LYS A 570 -60.79 -3.05 -40.66
C LYS A 570 -60.60 -4.01 -39.50
N ASP A 571 -59.85 -5.10 -39.68
CA ASP A 571 -59.63 -6.10 -38.63
C ASP A 571 -58.70 -5.58 -37.52
N LYS A 572 -57.68 -4.78 -37.86
CA LYS A 572 -56.85 -4.10 -36.84
C LYS A 572 -57.62 -3.04 -36.06
N VAL A 573 -58.49 -2.27 -36.73
CA VAL A 573 -59.33 -1.26 -36.07
C VAL A 573 -60.40 -1.93 -35.19
N LEU A 574 -61.05 -3.00 -35.67
CA LEU A 574 -61.98 -3.81 -34.86
C LEU A 574 -61.27 -4.43 -33.65
N GLY A 575 -60.07 -5.00 -33.84
CA GLY A 575 -59.27 -5.55 -32.74
C GLY A 575 -58.81 -4.49 -31.72
N PHE A 576 -58.55 -3.26 -32.16
CA PHE A 576 -58.22 -2.14 -31.27
C PHE A 576 -59.44 -1.63 -30.50
N ILE A 577 -60.60 -1.56 -31.16
CA ILE A 577 -61.89 -1.21 -30.53
C ILE A 577 -62.32 -2.28 -29.52
N GLU A 578 -62.14 -3.57 -29.82
CA GLU A 578 -62.39 -4.65 -28.86
C GLU A 578 -61.44 -4.60 -27.67
N LYS A 579 -60.15 -4.32 -27.89
CA LYS A 579 -59.19 -4.12 -26.78
C LYS A 579 -59.58 -2.92 -25.91
N LEU A 580 -60.03 -1.81 -26.50
CA LEU A 580 -60.53 -0.66 -25.74
C LEU A 580 -61.82 -0.97 -24.98
N LYS A 581 -62.76 -1.72 -25.58
CA LYS A 581 -63.98 -2.18 -24.88
C LYS A 581 -63.64 -3.11 -23.72
N LYS A 582 -62.72 -4.07 -23.89
CA LYS A 582 -62.23 -4.94 -22.81
C LYS A 582 -61.54 -4.14 -21.69
N LYS A 583 -60.72 -3.15 -22.04
CA LYS A 583 -60.05 -2.29 -21.06
C LYS A 583 -61.06 -1.41 -20.29
N ARG A 584 -62.10 -0.91 -20.96
CA ARG A 584 -63.17 -0.10 -20.34
C ARG A 584 -64.09 -0.95 -19.46
N ALA A 585 -64.40 -2.19 -19.86
CA ALA A 585 -65.13 -3.16 -19.03
C ALA A 585 -64.31 -3.59 -17.80
N ALA A 586 -63.00 -3.78 -17.93
CA ALA A 586 -62.10 -4.07 -16.82
C ALA A 586 -62.00 -2.90 -15.83
N VAL A 587 -61.93 -1.66 -16.32
CA VAL A 587 -61.93 -0.45 -15.47
C VAL A 587 -63.28 -0.24 -14.79
N SER A 588 -64.40 -0.54 -15.46
CA SER A 588 -65.75 -0.51 -14.88
C SER A 588 -65.94 -1.58 -13.80
N ALA A 589 -65.42 -2.79 -14.00
CA ALA A 589 -65.44 -3.86 -13.00
C ALA A 589 -64.57 -3.52 -11.77
N ALA A 590 -63.39 -2.92 -12.00
CA ALA A 590 -62.50 -2.45 -10.93
C ALA A 590 -63.08 -1.27 -10.12
N ALA A 591 -63.84 -0.38 -10.77
CA ALA A 591 -64.53 0.73 -10.10
C ALA A 591 -65.73 0.25 -9.27
N ALA A 592 -66.45 -0.79 -9.71
CA ALA A 592 -67.53 -1.41 -8.93
C ALA A 592 -67.02 -2.19 -7.71
N SER A 593 -65.79 -2.73 -7.75
CA SER A 593 -65.16 -3.40 -6.59
C SER A 593 -64.52 -2.46 -5.57
N ALA A 594 -64.30 -1.18 -5.91
CA ALA A 594 -63.66 -0.19 -5.04
C ALA A 594 -64.65 0.73 -4.31
N GLY A 595 -65.94 0.64 -4.59
CA GLY A 595 -67.02 1.37 -3.91
C GLY A 595 -67.52 0.65 -2.66
N GLY A 596 -66.66 0.47 -1.65
CA GLY A 596 -67.01 -0.18 -0.39
C GLY A 596 -66.27 0.40 0.82
N SER A 597 -66.89 1.39 1.46
CA SER A 597 -66.74 1.77 2.88
C SER A 597 -65.34 2.20 3.39
N VAL A 598 -65.09 3.52 3.49
CA VAL A 598 -64.42 4.12 4.66
C VAL A 598 -65.04 5.50 4.97
N ARG A 599 -65.39 5.71 6.23
CA ARG A 599 -66.06 6.87 6.86
C ARG A 599 -65.17 8.13 6.95
N PRO A 600 -65.74 9.34 7.09
CA PRO A 600 -64.99 10.59 7.13
C PRO A 600 -64.44 10.91 8.53
N ALA A 601 -63.20 11.38 8.61
CA ALA A 601 -62.63 12.03 9.79
C ALA A 601 -62.70 13.56 9.62
N VAL A 602 -63.32 14.20 10.61
CA VAL A 602 -63.59 15.63 10.71
C VAL A 602 -62.32 16.37 11.11
N SER A 603 -61.95 17.45 10.39
CA SER A 603 -61.02 18.47 10.89
C SER A 603 -61.73 19.83 10.93
N ASN A 604 -61.93 20.34 12.14
CA ASN A 604 -62.44 21.68 12.41
C ASN A 604 -61.40 22.73 12.01
N THR A 605 -61.85 23.68 11.19
CA THR A 605 -61.31 25.03 11.05
C THR A 605 -61.84 25.90 12.19
N GLU A 606 -60.95 26.49 12.99
CA GLU A 606 -61.22 27.71 13.75
C GLU A 606 -60.45 28.88 13.12
N ALA A 607 -61.15 30.01 13.04
CA ALA A 607 -60.74 31.24 12.40
C ALA A 607 -59.99 32.15 13.39
N LYS A 608 -58.82 32.66 12.97
CA LYS A 608 -58.47 34.08 12.98
C LYS A 608 -57.19 34.33 12.19
#